data_AF-A0A8T3LYS4-F1
#
_entry.id   AF-A0A8T3LYS4-F1
#
_cell.length_a   1.000
_cell.length_b   1.000
_cell.length_c   1.000
_cell.angle_alpha   90.00
_cell.angle_beta   90.00
_cell.angle_gamma   90.00
#
_symmetry.space_group_name_H-M   'P 1'
#
loop_
_entity.id
_entity.type
_entity.pdbx_description
1 polymer ?
#
loop_
_entity_poly.entity_id
_entity_poly.type
_entity_poly.pdbx_seq_one_letter_code
_entity_poly.pdbx_strand_id
1 'polypeptide(L)'
;YRVEVRDAVPVEAVSALDDLQLRYLGALAVAAEGERPASGDAWQDLIFRTAKDLGLASGHAFAALYLCFLGRPNGPRAGWLLASLDDDFVLRRLRETQPSAAAPDVGGGPA
;
A
#
# COMPACT_ATOMS: atom_id res chain seq x y z
N TYR A 1 -10.82 -15.77 9.78
CA TYR A 1 -11.23 -14.36 9.79
C TYR A 1 -10.96 -13.82 8.39
N ARG A 2 -11.98 -13.50 7.60
CA ARG A 2 -11.80 -12.99 6.23
C ARG A 2 -11.67 -11.48 6.32
N VAL A 3 -10.50 -10.94 6.03
CA VAL A 3 -10.31 -9.50 5.90
C VAL A 3 -10.92 -9.11 4.56
N GLU A 4 -12.01 -8.34 4.57
CA GLU A 4 -12.55 -7.75 3.35
C GLU A 4 -11.65 -6.59 2.94
N VAL A 5 -10.79 -6.84 1.95
CA VAL A 5 -10.02 -5.80 1.27
C VAL A 5 -10.96 -5.09 0.31
N ARG A 6 -11.00 -3.76 0.36
CA ARG A 6 -11.87 -2.96 -0.51
C ARG A 6 -11.30 -2.93 -1.93
N ASP A 7 -12.14 -3.23 -2.93
CA ASP A 7 -11.76 -3.15 -4.34
C ASP A 7 -11.24 -1.76 -4.76
N ALA A 8 -11.86 -0.67 -4.27
CA ALA A 8 -11.47 0.70 -4.62
C ALA A 8 -10.57 1.35 -3.57
N VAL A 9 -9.55 2.09 -4.03
CA VAL A 9 -8.70 2.93 -3.17
C VAL A 9 -9.59 4.03 -2.59
N PRO A 10 -9.69 4.17 -1.26
CA PRO A 10 -10.38 5.31 -0.67
C PRO A 10 -9.57 6.57 -0.95
N VAL A 11 -9.96 7.33 -1.98
CA VAL A 11 -9.28 8.55 -2.43
C VAL A 11 -9.07 9.52 -1.27
N GLU A 12 -10.04 9.65 -0.36
CA GLU A 12 -9.91 10.50 0.82
C GLU A 12 -8.81 10.06 1.80
N ALA A 13 -8.58 8.75 1.92
CA ALA A 13 -7.53 8.21 2.77
C ALA A 13 -6.13 8.42 2.16
N VAL A 14 -6.03 8.40 0.82
CA VAL A 14 -4.79 8.70 0.10
C VAL A 14 -4.50 10.20 0.10
N SER A 15 -5.52 11.05 0.03
CA SER A 15 -5.38 12.51 0.18
C SER A 15 -4.88 12.93 1.57
N ALA A 16 -5.00 12.05 2.57
CA ALA A 16 -4.48 12.28 3.92
C ALA A 16 -2.99 11.87 4.07
N LEU A 17 -2.38 11.29 3.04
CA LEU A 17 -0.98 10.88 3.06
C LEU A 17 -0.06 12.07 2.79
N ASP A 18 1.04 12.14 3.54
CA ASP A 18 2.10 13.12 3.31
C ASP A 18 3.03 12.69 2.15
N ASP A 19 3.82 13.63 1.63
CA ASP A 19 4.75 13.37 0.53
C ASP A 19 5.75 12.24 0.83
N LEU A 20 6.15 12.08 2.11
CA LEU A 20 7.09 11.05 2.52
C LEU A 20 6.43 9.66 2.52
N GLN A 21 5.17 9.57 2.96
CA GLN A 21 4.34 8.38 2.89
C GLN A 21 4.07 7.97 1.45
N LEU A 22 3.75 8.92 0.57
CA LEU A 22 3.58 8.66 -0.85
C LEU A 22 4.89 8.11 -1.45
N ARG A 23 6.01 8.79 -1.24
CA ARG A 23 7.32 8.29 -1.71
C ARG A 23 7.66 6.91 -1.16
N TYR A 24 7.29 6.64 0.09
CA TYR A 24 7.45 5.32 0.72
C TYR A 24 6.63 4.23 0.02
N LEU A 25 5.36 4.49 -0.30
CA LEU A 25 4.52 3.51 -1.02
C LEU A 25 5.09 3.20 -2.42
N GLY A 26 5.61 4.22 -3.12
CA GLY A 26 6.29 4.06 -4.40
C GLY A 26 7.58 3.24 -4.29
N ALA A 27 8.43 3.56 -3.31
CA ALA A 27 9.67 2.82 -3.05
C ALA A 27 9.38 1.36 -2.68
N LEU A 28 8.34 1.12 -1.87
CA LEU A 28 7.93 -0.22 -1.47
C LEU A 28 7.43 -1.03 -2.67
N ALA A 29 6.70 -0.41 -3.60
CA ALA A 29 6.26 -1.08 -4.83
C ALA A 29 7.45 -1.55 -5.67
N VAL A 30 8.46 -0.70 -5.85
CA VAL A 30 9.68 -1.04 -6.60
C VAL A 30 10.44 -2.18 -5.91
N ALA A 31 10.61 -2.10 -4.59
CA ALA A 31 11.32 -3.10 -3.82
C ALA A 31 10.58 -4.45 -3.84
N ALA A 32 9.25 -4.43 -3.69
CA ALA A 32 8.42 -5.62 -3.72
C ALA A 32 8.41 -6.30 -5.11
N GLU A 33 8.41 -5.52 -6.20
CA GLU A 33 8.49 -6.06 -7.56
C GLU A 33 9.83 -6.75 -7.84
N GLY A 34 10.93 -6.20 -7.30
CA GLY A 34 12.27 -6.75 -7.43
C GLY A 34 12.52 -7.97 -6.55
N GLU A 35 12.12 -7.92 -5.28
CA GLU A 35 12.40 -8.98 -4.29
C GLU A 35 11.36 -10.10 -4.27
N ARG A 36 10.11 -9.83 -4.70
CA ARG A 36 8.96 -10.75 -4.62
C ARG A 36 8.87 -11.51 -3.28
N PRO A 37 8.65 -10.78 -2.17
CA PRO A 37 8.55 -11.39 -0.84
C PRO A 37 7.42 -12.43 -0.76
N ALA A 38 7.79 -13.69 -0.51
CA ALA A 38 6.86 -14.82 -0.49
C ALA A 38 6.21 -15.10 0.88
N SER A 39 6.58 -14.35 1.94
CA SER A 39 6.11 -14.61 3.30
C SER A 39 5.79 -13.32 4.06
N GLY A 40 4.96 -13.45 5.10
CA GLY A 40 4.59 -12.33 5.97
C GLY A 40 5.78 -11.66 6.63
N ASP A 41 6.78 -12.44 7.06
CA ASP A 41 8.03 -11.92 7.62
C ASP A 41 8.87 -11.19 6.56
N ALA A 42 8.97 -11.71 5.34
CA ALA A 42 9.69 -11.06 4.25
C ALA A 42 9.06 -9.70 3.89
N TRP A 43 7.73 -9.65 3.82
CA TRP A 43 7.00 -8.39 3.64
C TRP A 43 7.20 -7.43 4.81
N GLN A 44 7.15 -7.93 6.05
CA GLN A 44 7.33 -7.11 7.24
C GLN A 44 8.73 -6.48 7.26
N ASP A 45 9.76 -7.25 6.96
CA ASP A 45 11.15 -6.77 6.85
C ASP A 45 11.29 -5.74 5.74
N LEU A 46 10.70 -5.99 4.57
CA LEU A 46 10.73 -5.07 3.43
C LEU A 46 10.09 -3.71 3.78
N ILE A 47 8.94 -3.75 4.46
CA ILE A 47 8.23 -2.57 4.98
C ILE A 47 9.14 -1.77 5.91
N PHE A 48 9.75 -2.42 6.91
CA PHE A 48 10.63 -1.75 7.86
C PHE A 48 11.89 -1.18 7.20
N ARG A 49 12.53 -1.92 6.30
CA ARG A 49 13.73 -1.46 5.56
C ARG A 49 13.40 -0.23 4.72
N THR A 50 12.36 -0.31 3.91
CA THR A 50 11.95 0.80 3.03
C THR A 50 11.60 2.05 3.84
N ALA A 51 10.89 1.88 4.97
CA ALA A 51 10.57 3.00 5.86
C ALA A 51 11.83 3.62 6.46
N LYS A 52 12.77 2.78 6.93
CA LYS A 52 14.05 3.23 7.51
C LYS A 52 14.91 3.98 6.49
N ASP A 53 14.99 3.49 5.26
CA ASP A 53 15.80 4.11 4.20
C ASP A 53 15.30 5.50 3.82
N LEU A 54 13.99 5.74 3.96
CA LEU A 54 13.36 7.05 3.75
C LEU A 54 13.29 7.90 5.02
N GLY A 55 13.73 7.38 6.18
CA GLY A 55 13.59 8.06 7.46
C GLY A 55 12.13 8.21 7.93
N LEU A 56 11.21 7.40 7.40
CA LEU A 56 9.80 7.41 7.78
C LEU A 56 9.60 6.61 9.06
N ALA A 57 8.91 7.20 10.04
CA ALA A 57 8.55 6.50 11.27
C ALA A 57 7.69 5.27 10.93
N SER A 58 8.01 4.12 11.52
CA SER A 58 7.31 2.86 11.19
C SER A 58 5.80 2.96 11.38
N GLY A 59 5.34 3.69 12.41
CA GLY A 59 3.90 3.96 12.60
C GLY A 59 3.25 4.66 11.40
N HIS A 60 3.92 5.63 10.79
CA HIS A 60 3.44 6.34 9.61
C HIS A 60 3.47 5.45 8.36
N ALA A 61 4.51 4.62 8.23
CA ALA A 61 4.63 3.64 7.15
C ALA A 61 3.48 2.62 7.18
N PHE A 62 3.19 2.07 8.36
CA PHE A 62 2.07 1.14 8.55
C PHE A 62 0.71 1.82 8.36
N ALA A 63 0.53 3.04 8.88
CA ALA A 63 -0.70 3.80 8.68
C ALA A 63 -0.99 4.02 7.20
N ALA A 64 0.04 4.38 6.41
CA ALA A 64 -0.09 4.54 4.96
C ALA A 64 -0.57 3.25 4.28
N LEU A 65 0.02 2.10 4.63
CA LEU A 65 -0.42 0.81 4.12
C LEU A 65 -1.87 0.50 4.50
N TYR A 66 -2.24 0.64 5.77
CA TYR A 66 -3.61 0.33 6.18
C TYR A 66 -4.63 1.27 5.55
N LEU A 67 -4.30 2.55 5.34
CA LEU A 67 -5.17 3.49 4.63
C LEU A 67 -5.38 3.05 3.18
N CYS A 68 -4.34 2.57 2.50
CA CYS A 68 -4.42 2.13 1.11
C CYS A 68 -5.18 0.80 0.93
N PHE A 69 -4.98 -0.16 1.83
CA PHE A 69 -5.56 -1.50 1.70
C PHE A 69 -6.91 -1.65 2.43
N LEU A 70 -7.06 -1.00 3.58
CA LEU A 70 -8.22 -1.16 4.47
C LEU A 70 -9.06 0.12 4.61
N GLY A 71 -8.55 1.28 4.20
CA GLY A 71 -9.22 2.58 4.39
C GLY A 71 -9.25 3.06 5.84
N ARG A 72 -8.37 2.54 6.69
CA ARG A 72 -8.25 2.92 8.11
C ARG A 72 -6.79 2.94 8.54
N PRO A 73 -6.38 3.72 9.55
CA PRO A 73 -4.96 3.89 9.90
C PRO A 73 -4.34 2.73 10.69
N ASN A 74 -5.10 1.68 10.99
CA ASN A 74 -4.68 0.58 11.86
C ASN A 74 -5.21 -0.78 11.38
N GLY A 75 -4.45 -1.84 11.60
CA GLY A 75 -4.78 -3.16 11.09
C GLY A 75 -3.98 -4.31 11.72
N PRO A 76 -4.24 -5.56 11.27
CA PRO A 76 -3.42 -6.72 11.63
C PRO A 76 -2.01 -6.56 11.06
N ARG A 77 -1.08 -7.43 11.43
CA ARG A 77 0.33 -7.34 10.98
C ARG A 77 0.41 -7.13 9.45
N ALA A 78 0.88 -5.97 9.02
CA ALA A 78 0.87 -5.57 7.61
C ALA A 78 1.60 -6.56 6.69
N GLY A 79 2.72 -7.13 7.14
CA GLY A 79 3.43 -8.13 6.33
C GLY A 79 2.57 -9.36 5.99
N TRP A 80 1.79 -9.88 6.96
CA TRP A 80 0.89 -11.01 6.74
C TRP A 80 -0.35 -10.63 5.95
N LEU A 81 -0.80 -9.39 6.08
CA LEU A 81 -1.86 -8.86 5.24
C LEU A 81 -1.40 -8.88 3.78
N LEU A 82 -0.24 -8.29 3.46
CA LEU A 82 0.27 -8.25 2.08
C LEU A 82 0.58 -9.66 1.56
N ALA A 83 1.20 -10.53 2.36
CA ALA A 83 1.47 -11.92 1.98
C ALA A 83 0.21 -12.77 1.77
N SER A 84 -0.95 -12.32 2.24
CA SER A 84 -2.23 -13.00 2.02
C SER A 84 -2.97 -12.53 0.77
N LEU A 85 -2.44 -11.52 0.07
CA LEU A 85 -3.00 -10.94 -1.13
C LEU A 85 -2.18 -11.33 -2.36
N ASP A 86 -2.78 -11.22 -3.55
CA ASP A 86 -2.08 -11.42 -4.80
C ASP A 86 -1.00 -10.35 -5.02
N ASP A 87 0.21 -10.76 -5.41
CA ASP A 87 1.35 -9.86 -5.61
C ASP A 87 1.01 -8.74 -6.62
N ASP A 88 0.39 -9.09 -7.74
CA ASP A 88 -0.04 -8.12 -8.76
C ASP A 88 -1.06 -7.12 -8.19
N PHE A 89 -1.97 -7.57 -7.31
CA PHE A 89 -2.92 -6.68 -6.64
C PHE A 89 -2.19 -5.71 -5.71
N VAL A 90 -1.25 -6.21 -4.91
CA VAL A 90 -0.46 -5.40 -3.98
C VAL A 90 0.35 -4.35 -4.74
N LEU A 91 1.07 -4.75 -5.78
CA LEU A 91 1.89 -3.85 -6.60
C LEU A 91 1.03 -2.78 -7.30
N ARG A 92 -0.10 -3.18 -7.90
CA ARG A 92 -1.04 -2.23 -8.51
C ARG A 92 -1.54 -1.22 -7.48
N ARG A 93 -1.95 -1.70 -6.30
CA ARG A 93 -2.49 -0.87 -5.23
C ARG A 93 -1.47 0.15 -4.71
N LEU A 94 -0.22 -0.28 -4.50
CA LEU A 94 0.86 0.62 -4.08
C LEU A 94 1.13 1.69 -5.14
N ARG A 95 1.04 1.35 -6.43
CA ARG A 95 1.22 2.31 -7.54
C ARG A 95 0.06 3.28 -7.70
N GLU A 96 -1.18 2.84 -7.49
CA GLU A 96 -2.38 3.71 -7.55
C GLU A 96 -2.36 4.85 -6.53
N THR A 97 -1.56 4.71 -5.47
CA THR A 97 -1.39 5.76 -4.45
C THR A 97 -0.40 6.83 -4.87
N GLN A 98 0.46 6.55 -5.86
CA GLN A 98 1.30 7.58 -6.44
C GLN A 98 0.40 8.50 -7.28
N PRO A 99 0.57 9.83 -7.19
CA PRO A 99 0.05 10.74 -8.20
C PRO A 99 0.87 10.52 -9.48
N SER A 100 0.67 9.39 -10.15
CA SER A 100 1.16 9.19 -11.50
C SER A 100 0.27 9.99 -12.42
N ALA A 101 0.90 10.82 -13.25
CA ALA A 101 0.27 11.59 -14.32
C ALA A 101 -0.33 10.68 -15.41
N ALA A 102 -1.35 9.90 -15.07
CA ALA A 102 -2.17 9.14 -15.99
C ALA A 102 -3.63 9.21 -15.51
N ALA A 103 -4.39 9.99 -16.28
CA ALA A 103 -5.81 10.32 -16.26
C ALA A 103 -6.80 9.36 -15.58
N PRO A 104 -7.96 9.90 -15.15
CA PRO A 104 -9.05 9.12 -14.58
C PRO A 104 -9.66 8.22 -15.66
N ASP A 105 -9.74 6.92 -15.41
CA ASP A 105 -10.77 6.10 -16.06
C ASP A 105 -12.10 6.38 -15.35
N VAL A 106 -12.82 7.36 -15.89
CA VAL A 106 -14.26 7.46 -15.73
C VAL A 106 -14.88 6.38 -16.61
N GLY A 107 -15.48 5.37 -15.99
CA GLY A 107 -16.38 4.42 -16.65
C GLY A 107 -16.84 3.30 -15.70
N GLY A 108 -18.06 3.28 -15.18
CA GLY A 108 -19.19 4.16 -15.38
C GLY A 108 -20.34 3.78 -14.44
N GLY A 109 -21.18 4.77 -14.13
CA GLY A 109 -22.62 4.55 -14.29
C GLY A 109 -23.01 4.98 -15.72
N PRO A 110 -24.22 4.69 -16.23
CA PRO A 110 -25.41 4.29 -15.48
C PRO A 110 -26.19 3.09 -16.06
N ALA A 111 -27.03 2.48 -15.22
CA ALA A 111 -28.36 1.99 -15.60
C ALA A 111 -29.29 2.08 -14.38
#